data_AF-A0A2G9NWV9-F1
#
_entry.id   AF-A0A2G9NWV9-F1
#
_cell.length_a   1.000
_cell.length_b   1.000
_cell.length_c   1.000
_cell.angle_alpha   90.00
_cell.angle_beta   90.00
_cell.angle_gamma   90.00
#
_symmetry.space_group_name_H-M   'P 1'
#
loop_
_entity.id
_entity.type
_entity.pdbx_description
1 polymer ?
#
loop_
_entity_poly.entity_id
_entity_poly.type
_entity_poly.pdbx_seq_one_letter_code
_entity_poly.pdbx_strand_id
1 'polypeptide(L)' 'MYKHNKTSVGNNLKHIQIMTKYCYKVLNQSKLKSFCRIAIEEACKRHKIQIEIIEVLEEHVHIIVVQRNFFFC' A
#
# COMPACT_ATOMS: atom_id res chain seq x y z
N MET A 1 13.45 -14.26 3.20
CA MET A 1 13.74 -14.73 4.58
C MET A 1 12.55 -14.36 5.47
N TYR A 2 11.91 -15.31 6.15
CA TYR A 2 10.67 -15.09 6.92
C TYR A 2 10.91 -14.22 8.16
N LYS A 3 9.95 -13.35 8.51
CA LYS A 3 10.06 -12.51 9.72
C LYS A 3 9.58 -13.32 10.93
N HIS A 4 10.43 -13.36 11.94
CA HIS A 4 10.12 -13.98 13.23
C HIS A 4 9.67 -12.91 14.23
N ASN A 5 8.47 -13.10 14.78
CA ASN A 5 8.00 -12.43 15.98
C ASN A 5 8.22 -13.36 17.19
N LYS A 6 8.03 -12.84 18.41
CA LYS A 6 8.26 -13.59 19.66
C LYS A 6 7.55 -14.95 19.73
N THR A 7 6.40 -15.08 19.06
CA THR A 7 5.52 -16.26 19.13
C THR A 7 5.03 -16.76 17.77
N SER A 8 5.43 -16.11 16.67
CA SER A 8 4.91 -16.45 15.33
C SER A 8 5.96 -16.19 14.26
N VAL A 9 5.97 -17.03 13.24
CA VAL A 9 6.84 -16.92 12.07
C VAL A 9 5.96 -16.77 10.85
N GLY A 10 6.15 -15.71 10.09
CA GLY A 10 5.31 -15.46 8.93
C GLY A 10 5.88 -14.41 7.99
N ASN A 11 5.42 -14.45 6.75
CA ASN A 11 5.65 -13.39 5.78
C ASN A 11 4.29 -12.84 5.33
N ASN A 12 3.91 -11.68 5.89
CA ASN A 12 2.63 -11.03 5.59
C ASN A 12 2.81 -10.05 4.43
N LEU A 13 3.06 -10.59 3.24
CA LEU A 13 2.97 -9.84 1.99
C LEU A 13 1.51 -9.74 1.57
N LYS A 14 1.01 -8.52 1.40
CA LYS A 14 -0.34 -8.28 0.90
C LYS A 14 -0.26 -7.47 -0.38
N HIS A 15 -0.91 -7.98 -1.41
CA HIS A 15 -1.17 -7.25 -2.64
C HIS A 15 -2.54 -6.58 -2.52
N ILE A 16 -2.57 -5.25 -2.63
CA ILE A 16 -3.75 -4.44 -2.51
C ILE A 16 -3.92 -3.67 -3.82
N GLN A 17 -5.10 -3.76 -4.41
CA GLN A 17 -5.50 -2.99 -5.57
C GLN A 17 -6.62 -2.04 -5.19
N ILE A 18 -6.42 -0.76 -5.46
CA ILE A 18 -7.44 0.28 -5.22
C ILE A 18 -7.80 0.87 -6.57
N MET A 19 -9.06 0.72 -6.98
CA MET A 19 -9.57 1.30 -8.21
C MET A 19 -10.29 2.62 -7.93
N THR A 20 -10.27 3.52 -8.90
CA THR A 20 -11.11 4.72 -8.86
C THR A 20 -12.58 4.33 -9.02
N LYS A 21 -13.47 5.17 -8.48
CA LYS A 21 -14.91 4.98 -8.64
C LYS A 21 -15.24 4.90 -10.14
N TYR A 22 -15.92 3.83 -10.56
CA TYR A 22 -16.27 3.54 -11.96
C TYR A 22 -15.08 3.41 -12.93
N CYS A 23 -13.87 3.15 -12.42
CA CYS A 23 -12.65 3.01 -13.23
C CYS A 23 -12.33 4.25 -14.07
N TYR A 24 -12.74 5.44 -13.62
CA TYR A 24 -12.40 6.66 -14.33
C TYR A 24 -10.90 6.94 -14.30
N LYS A 25 -10.38 7.47 -15.41
CA LYS A 25 -8.97 7.89 -15.58
C LYS A 25 -8.64 9.21 -14.88
N VAL A 26 -9.17 9.41 -13.67
CA VAL A 26 -9.00 10.65 -12.90
C VAL A 26 -7.56 10.84 -12.44
N LEU A 27 -6.80 9.74 -12.27
CA LEU A 27 -5.39 9.79 -11.89
C LEU A 27 -4.47 10.13 -13.06
N ASN A 28 -4.98 10.52 -14.24
CA ASN A 28 -4.11 10.90 -15.37
C ASN A 28 -3.32 12.20 -15.09
N GLN A 29 -3.87 13.11 -14.28
CA GLN A 29 -3.17 14.35 -13.93
C GLN A 29 -1.94 14.09 -13.06
N SER A 30 -0.78 14.59 -13.48
CA SER A 30 0.50 14.41 -12.78
C SER A 30 0.46 14.85 -11.31
N LYS A 31 -0.18 16.00 -11.03
CA LYS A 31 -0.39 16.49 -9.66
C LYS A 31 -1.17 15.49 -8.81
N LEU A 32 -2.24 14.91 -9.36
CA LEU A 32 -3.09 13.97 -8.62
C LEU A 32 -2.34 12.66 -8.32
N LYS A 33 -1.53 12.15 -9.27
CA LYS A 33 -0.64 11.00 -9.03
C LYS A 33 0.32 11.26 -7.86
N SER A 34 0.96 12.44 -7.85
CA SER A 34 1.87 12.83 -6.77
C SER A 34 1.17 12.92 -5.42
N PHE A 35 0.00 13.57 -5.35
CA PHE A 35 -0.75 13.68 -4.10
C PHE A 35 -1.22 12.31 -3.58
N CYS A 36 -1.73 11.45 -4.45
CA CYS A 36 -2.14 10.10 -4.05
C CYS A 36 -0.95 9.29 -3.52
N ARG A 37 0.20 9.35 -4.19
CA ARG A 37 1.41 8.68 -3.73
C ARG A 37 1.83 9.17 -2.34
N ILE A 38 1.90 10.48 -2.13
CA ILE A 38 2.26 11.07 -0.83
C ILE A 38 1.26 10.66 0.25
N ALA A 39 -0.05 10.69 -0.05
CA ALA A 39 -1.08 10.30 0.91
C ALA A 39 -0.95 8.84 1.37
N ILE A 40 -0.65 7.93 0.43
CA ILE A 40 -0.40 6.51 0.73
C ILE A 40 0.88 6.36 1.56
N GLU A 41 1.97 7.03 1.18
CA GLU A 41 3.24 6.99 1.90
C GLU A 41 3.08 7.49 3.34
N GLU A 42 2.37 8.60 3.56
CA GLU A 42 2.10 9.15 4.89
C GLU A 42 1.19 8.25 5.72
N ALA A 43 0.16 7.64 5.12
CA ALA A 43 -0.67 6.65 5.79
C ALA A 43 0.14 5.42 6.23
N CYS A 44 0.99 4.89 5.35
CA CYS A 44 1.85 3.76 5.67
C CYS A 44 2.86 4.09 6.78
N LYS A 45 3.46 5.29 6.76
CA LYS A 45 4.34 5.76 7.85
C LYS A 45 3.61 5.79 9.19
N ARG A 46 2.41 6.38 9.23
CA ARG A 46 1.58 6.46 10.45
C ARG A 46 1.27 5.08 11.04
N HIS A 47 0.95 4.11 10.19
CA HIS A 47 0.60 2.75 10.62
C HIS A 47 1.79 1.80 10.74
N LYS A 48 3.03 2.29 10.54
CA LYS A 48 4.27 1.49 10.54
C LYS A 48 4.19 0.30 9.56
N ILE A 49 3.52 0.50 8.44
CA ILE A 49 3.40 -0.49 7.35
C ILE A 49 4.59 -0.26 6.42
N GLN A 50 5.31 -1.34 6.10
CA GLN A 50 6.44 -1.26 5.19
C GLN A 50 5.94 -1.42 3.76
N ILE A 51 6.22 -0.42 2.93
CA ILE A 51 5.89 -0.44 1.50
C ILE A 51 7.05 -1.11 0.76
N GLU A 52 6.75 -2.09 -0.09
CA GLU A 52 7.72 -2.64 -1.04
C GLU A 52 7.57 -1.96 -2.40
N ILE A 53 6.34 -1.92 -2.93
CA ILE A 53 6.04 -1.38 -4.26
C ILE A 53 4.76 -0.54 -4.19
N ILE A 54 4.81 0.68 -4.76
CA ILE A 54 3.63 1.51 -5.06
C ILE A 54 3.70 1.93 -6.52
N GLU A 55 2.69 1.55 -7.28
CA GLU A 55 2.49 2.00 -8.64
C GLU A 55 1.12 2.66 -8.76
N VAL A 56 1.12 3.96 -9.10
CA VAL A 56 -0.10 4.75 -9.31
C VAL A 56 -0.34 4.83 -10.82
N LEU A 57 -1.30 4.04 -11.30
CA LEU A 57 -1.76 4.08 -12.69
C LEU A 57 -2.95 5.05 -12.82
N GLU A 58 -3.45 5.23 -14.03
CA GLU A 58 -4.50 6.22 -14.32
C GLU A 58 -5.87 5.80 -13.78
N GLU A 59 -6.11 4.49 -13.66
CA GLU A 59 -7.40 3.92 -13.27
C GLU A 59 -7.35 3.27 -11.88
N HIS A 60 -6.18 2.79 -11.50
CA HIS A 60 -6.01 2.00 -10.29
C HIS A 60 -4.60 2.15 -9.71
N VAL A 61 -4.46 1.78 -8.45
CA VAL A 61 -3.21 1.83 -7.70
C VAL A 61 -2.87 0.42 -7.24
N HIS A 62 -1.67 -0.03 -7.59
CA HIS A 62 -1.09 -1.25 -7.07
C HIS A 62 -0.22 -0.94 -5.87
N ILE A 63 -0.45 -1.66 -4.78
CA ILE A 63 0.29 -1.51 -3.54
C ILE A 63 0.68 -2.90 -3.06
N ILE A 64 1.98 -3.12 -2.87
CA ILE A 64 2.50 -4.29 -2.18
C ILE A 64 3.07 -3.84 -0.86
N VAL A 65 2.47 -4.34 0.22
CA VAL A 65 2.86 -4.00 1.58
C VAL A 65 3.30 -5.23 2.36
N VAL A 66 4.31 -5.04 3.19
CA VAL A 66 4.72 -5.99 4.23
C VAL A 66 4.18 -5.49 5.56
N GLN A 67 3.20 -6.23 6.10
CA GLN A 67 2.65 -5.93 7.41
C GLN A 67 3.52 -6.56 8.49
N ARG A 68 4.24 -5.72 9.26
CA ARG A 68 5.10 -6.19 10.36
C ARG A 68 4.33 -6.47 11.66
N ASN A 69 3.25 -5.73 11.92
CA ASN A 69 2.48 -5.86 13.15
C ASN A 69 1.12 -6.53 12.89
N PHE A 70 1.00 -7.71 13.48
CA PHE A 70 -0.20 -8.52 13.59
C PHE A 70 -0.96 -8.06 14.86
N PHE A 71 -1.51 -6.85 14.84
CA PHE A 71 -2.34 -6.35 15.96
C PHE A 71 -3.60 -5.70 15.40
N PHE A 72 -4.42 -6.53 14.75
CA PHE A 72 -5.83 -6.31 14.49
C PHE A 72 -6.42 -7.71 14.40
N CYS A 73 -6.60 -8.34 15.56
CA CYS A 73 -7.60 -9.37 15.78
C CYS A 73 -8.46 -8.90 16.94
#